data_AF-A0A3A0BCV9-F1
#
_entry.id   AF-A0A3A0BCV9-F1
#
_cell.length_a   1.000
_cell.length_b   1.000
_cell.length_c   1.000
_cell.angle_alpha   90.00
_cell.angle_beta   90.00
_cell.angle_gamma   90.00
#
_symmetry.space_group_name_H-M   'P 1'
#
loop_
_entity.id
_entity.type
_entity.pdbx_description
1 polymer ?
#
loop_
_entity_poly.entity_id
_entity_poly.type
_entity_poly.pdbx_seq_one_letter_code
_entity_poly.pdbx_strand_id
1 'polypeptide(L)'
;MLWIHRRSGIRLVLDVLHQRCHNAGEPLLDALASCLATWPPQEQPKIHFSSPRTELRALMRQGQRHLLLPLSNQHSDLIHPFEFVEFLRGARAAGLRPFDIMLEAKAKELAVLRLREQIARYAPDLAQVVE
;
A
#
# COMPACT_ATOMS: atom_id res chain seq x y z
N MET A 1 8.60 -13.37 -6.57
CA MET A 1 7.28 -13.53 -7.20
C MET A 1 7.32 -13.66 -8.73
N LEU A 2 8.08 -12.83 -9.46
CA LEU A 2 8.12 -12.85 -10.94
C LEU A 2 8.47 -14.22 -11.58
N TRP A 3 9.25 -15.04 -10.89
CA TRP A 3 9.54 -16.41 -11.32
C TRP A 3 8.29 -17.28 -11.48
N ILE A 4 7.28 -17.09 -10.61
CA ILE A 4 5.99 -17.79 -10.65
C ILE A 4 5.21 -17.34 -11.88
N HIS A 5 5.05 -16.02 -12.06
CA HIS A 5 4.37 -15.46 -13.23
C HIS A 5 4.94 -16.00 -14.55
N ARG A 6 6.27 -16.02 -14.70
CA ARG A 6 6.93 -16.53 -15.92
C ARG A 6 6.62 -17.99 -16.24
N ARG A 7 6.16 -18.78 -15.25
CA ARG A 7 5.87 -20.22 -15.41
C ARG A 7 4.37 -20.53 -15.49
N SER A 8 3.52 -19.65 -14.98
CA SER A 8 2.09 -19.91 -14.86
C SER A 8 1.22 -18.89 -15.57
N GLY A 9 1.77 -17.74 -15.97
CA GLY A 9 0.99 -16.60 -16.46
C GLY A 9 0.14 -15.93 -15.38
N ILE A 10 0.27 -16.31 -14.11
CA ILE A 10 -0.53 -15.74 -13.02
C ILE A 10 -0.15 -14.26 -12.82
N ARG A 11 -1.18 -13.42 -12.75
CA ARG A 11 -1.09 -11.99 -12.44
C ARG A 11 -0.54 -11.77 -11.03
N LEU A 12 0.33 -10.78 -10.87
CA LEU A 12 0.90 -10.41 -9.57
C LEU A 12 0.27 -9.12 -9.05
N VAL A 13 -0.12 -9.14 -7.78
CA VAL A 13 -0.55 -7.95 -7.03
C VAL A 13 0.63 -7.52 -6.18
N LEU A 14 1.09 -6.28 -6.36
CA LEU A 14 2.08 -5.71 -5.45
C LEU A 14 1.38 -5.38 -4.13
N ASP A 15 2.00 -5.76 -3.02
CA ASP A 15 1.69 -5.21 -1.71
C ASP A 15 2.84 -4.31 -1.27
N VAL A 16 2.53 -3.02 -1.09
CA VAL A 16 3.54 -1.98 -0.83
C VAL A 16 4.24 -2.19 0.51
N LEU A 17 3.51 -2.57 1.57
CA LEU A 17 4.10 -2.73 2.89
C LEU A 17 4.94 -4.01 2.98
N HIS A 18 4.45 -5.10 2.39
CA HIS A 18 5.23 -6.34 2.31
C HIS A 18 6.49 -6.15 1.47
N GLN A 19 6.42 -5.42 0.35
CA GLN A 19 7.62 -5.08 -0.43
C GLN A 19 8.61 -4.27 0.41
N ARG A 20 8.16 -3.28 1.18
CA ARG A 20 9.05 -2.52 2.08
C ARG A 20 9.68 -3.39 3.17
N CYS A 21 8.93 -4.33 3.74
CA CYS A 21 9.43 -5.20 4.81
C CYS A 21 10.32 -6.35 4.33
N HIS A 22 10.17 -6.79 3.08
CA HIS A 22 10.77 -8.03 2.57
C HIS A 22 11.54 -7.87 1.24
N ASN A 23 11.88 -6.64 0.83
CA ASN A 23 12.73 -6.44 -0.35
C ASN A 23 14.20 -6.78 -0.06
N ALA A 24 14.93 -7.16 -1.11
CA ALA A 24 16.37 -7.35 -1.12
C ALA A 24 17.10 -6.15 -1.79
N GLY A 25 16.60 -4.93 -1.60
CA GLY A 25 17.17 -3.71 -2.19
C GLY A 25 16.53 -3.25 -3.52
N GLU A 26 15.46 -3.93 -3.97
CA GLU A 26 14.71 -3.51 -5.17
C GLU A 26 13.91 -2.22 -4.90
N PRO A 27 14.06 -1.17 -5.72
CA PRO A 27 13.25 0.05 -5.60
C PRO A 27 11.75 -0.25 -5.75
N LEU A 28 10.93 0.40 -4.92
CA LEU A 28 9.48 0.15 -4.88
C LEU A 28 8.79 0.37 -6.23
N LEU A 29 9.20 1.39 -6.97
CA LEU A 29 8.59 1.71 -8.27
C LEU A 29 8.96 0.69 -9.37
N ASP A 30 10.14 0.07 -9.29
CA ASP A 30 10.57 -0.98 -10.21
C ASP A 30 9.78 -2.28 -9.95
N ALA A 31 9.58 -2.60 -8.67
CA ALA A 31 8.73 -3.71 -8.25
C ALA A 31 7.27 -3.49 -8.71
N LEU A 32 6.75 -2.26 -8.55
CA LEU A 32 5.44 -1.88 -9.05
C LEU A 32 5.33 -2.06 -10.55
N ALA A 33 6.24 -1.48 -11.33
CA ALA A 33 6.26 -1.60 -12.78
C ALA A 33 6.26 -3.07 -13.23
N SER A 34 7.09 -3.89 -12.59
CA SER A 34 7.20 -5.32 -12.87
C SER A 34 5.90 -6.08 -12.57
N CYS A 35 5.22 -5.77 -11.46
CA CYS A 35 3.92 -6.35 -11.12
C CYS A 35 2.83 -5.91 -12.10
N LEU A 36 2.75 -4.63 -12.44
CA LEU A 36 1.75 -4.11 -13.39
C LEU A 36 1.89 -4.74 -14.78
N ALA A 37 3.12 -5.02 -15.22
CA ALA A 37 3.41 -5.68 -16.50
C ALA A 37 2.95 -7.15 -16.55
N THR A 38 2.65 -7.77 -15.41
CA THR A 38 2.12 -9.15 -15.38
C THR A 38 0.63 -9.25 -15.73
N TRP A 39 -0.07 -8.12 -15.80
CA TRP A 39 -1.49 -8.04 -16.15
C TRP A 39 -1.68 -7.79 -17.64
N PRO A 40 -2.67 -8.42 -18.30
CA PRO A 40 -2.99 -8.14 -19.70
C PRO A 40 -3.23 -6.63 -19.95
N PRO A 41 -2.92 -6.11 -21.15
CA PRO A 41 -3.11 -4.69 -21.45
C PRO A 41 -4.56 -4.20 -21.33
N GLN A 42 -5.53 -5.09 -21.47
CA GLN A 42 -6.98 -4.80 -21.45
C GLN A 42 -7.58 -4.89 -20.05
N GLU A 43 -6.81 -5.36 -19.07
CA GLU A 43 -7.24 -5.47 -17.69
C GLU A 43 -6.55 -4.40 -16.83
N GLN A 44 -7.29 -3.84 -15.88
CA GLN A 44 -6.75 -2.89 -14.91
C GLN A 44 -6.04 -3.67 -13.79
N PRO A 45 -4.73 -3.45 -13.57
CA PRO A 45 -4.03 -4.07 -12.46
C PRO A 45 -4.55 -3.58 -11.12
N LYS A 46 -4.35 -4.40 -10.09
CA LYS A 46 -4.64 -4.05 -8.69
C LYS A 46 -3.38 -4.16 -7.84
N ILE A 47 -3.22 -3.24 -6.90
CA ILE A 47 -2.19 -3.28 -5.84
C ILE A 47 -2.81 -3.11 -4.46
N HIS A 48 -2.08 -3.49 -3.42
CA HIS A 48 -2.46 -3.30 -2.03
C HIS A 48 -1.57 -2.23 -1.41
N PHE A 49 -2.18 -1.29 -0.68
CA PHE A 49 -1.49 -0.24 0.04
C PHE A 49 -1.91 -0.24 1.51
N SER A 50 -0.91 -0.23 2.39
CA SER A 50 -1.09 -0.08 3.84
C SER A 50 0.08 0.72 4.41
N SER A 51 -0.14 1.31 5.58
CA SER A 51 0.91 1.97 6.35
C SER A 51 1.30 1.11 7.55
N PRO A 52 2.60 1.07 7.93
CA PRO A 52 3.03 0.35 9.11
C PRO A 52 2.37 0.95 10.35
N ARG A 53 1.94 0.08 11.26
CA ARG A 53 1.46 0.47 12.59
C ARG A 53 2.57 1.19 13.34
N THR A 54 2.22 2.28 14.01
CA THR A 54 3.13 3.03 14.90
C THR A 54 2.59 3.12 16.32
N GLU A 55 1.33 2.74 16.51
CA GLU A 55 0.65 2.72 17.80
C GLU A 55 1.18 1.58 18.69
N LEU A 56 1.35 1.87 20.00
CA LEU A 56 1.70 0.85 20.98
C LEU A 56 0.63 -0.24 21.04
N ARG A 57 1.09 -1.48 21.08
CA ARG A 57 0.20 -2.65 21.20
C ARG A 57 -0.03 -2.95 22.67
N ALA A 58 -1.26 -3.31 23.03
CA ALA A 58 -1.58 -3.82 24.37
C ALA A 58 -1.76 -5.34 24.32
N LEU A 59 -1.11 -6.04 25.24
CA LEU A 59 -1.30 -7.47 25.48
C LEU A 59 -1.77 -7.66 26.93
N MET A 60 -2.87 -8.38 27.13
CA MET A 60 -3.30 -8.79 28.46
C MET A 60 -2.62 -10.10 28.83
N ARG A 61 -1.87 -10.11 29.93
CA ARG A 61 -1.24 -11.32 30.49
C ARG A 61 -1.47 -11.33 31.99
N GLN A 62 -2.04 -12.43 32.51
CA GLN A 62 -2.35 -12.58 33.94
C GLN A 62 -3.16 -11.39 34.52
N GLY A 63 -4.11 -10.86 33.74
CA GLY A 63 -4.94 -9.72 34.16
C GLY A 63 -4.23 -8.35 34.12
N GLN A 64 -2.95 -8.30 33.75
CA GLN A 64 -2.19 -7.05 33.60
C GLN A 64 -2.02 -6.66 32.14
N ARG A 65 -2.04 -5.34 31.87
CA ARG A 65 -1.82 -4.76 30.54
C ARG A 65 -0.32 -4.53 30.34
N HIS A 66 0.24 -5.18 29.33
CA HIS A 66 1.61 -4.96 28.87
C HIS A 66 1.61 -4.19 27.55
N LEU A 67 2.45 -3.15 27.47
CA LEU A 67 2.67 -2.42 26.23
C LEU A 67 3.81 -3.05 25.45
N LEU A 68 3.61 -3.27 24.16
CA LEU A 68 4.58 -3.78 23.22
C LEU A 68 4.80 -2.76 22.12
N LEU A 69 6.03 -2.72 21.61
CA LEU A 69 6.37 -1.91 20.45
C LEU A 69 5.57 -2.36 19.22
N PRO A 70 5.25 -1.44 18.30
CA PRO A 70 4.62 -1.79 17.04
C PRO A 70 5.54 -2.70 16.20
N LEU A 71 4.92 -3.51 15.34
CA LEU A 71 5.65 -4.26 14.32
C LEU A 71 5.40 -3.61 12.96
N SER A 72 6.45 -3.39 12.18
CA SER A 72 6.38 -2.72 10.89
C SER A 72 5.52 -3.47 9.86
N ASN A 73 5.41 -4.79 9.99
CA ASN A 73 4.56 -5.62 9.12
C ASN A 73 3.08 -5.64 9.54
N GLN A 74 2.68 -4.89 10.56
CA GLN A 74 1.28 -4.77 10.96
C GLN A 74 0.67 -3.50 10.39
N HIS A 75 -0.57 -3.59 9.92
CA HIS A 75 -1.24 -2.44 9.33
C HIS A 75 -1.70 -1.47 10.43
N SER A 76 -1.52 -0.17 10.17
CA SER A 76 -2.12 0.90 10.94
C SER A 76 -3.65 0.90 10.79
N ASP A 77 -4.31 1.64 11.69
CA ASP A 77 -5.76 1.80 11.64
C ASP A 77 -6.17 2.73 10.49
N LEU A 78 -5.30 3.68 10.11
CA LEU A 78 -5.48 4.62 9.01
C LEU A 78 -4.29 4.59 8.05
N ILE A 79 -4.46 5.14 6.85
CA ILE A 79 -3.36 5.30 5.89
C ILE A 79 -2.59 6.59 6.21
N HIS A 80 -1.26 6.50 6.17
CA HIS A 80 -0.40 7.67 6.29
C HIS A 80 -0.48 8.51 5.00
N PRO A 81 -1.04 9.74 5.03
CA PRO A 81 -1.40 10.45 3.81
C PRO A 81 -0.19 10.87 2.99
N PHE A 82 0.91 11.27 3.62
CA PHE A 82 2.08 11.76 2.89
C PHE A 82 2.80 10.63 2.14
N GLU A 83 3.04 9.48 2.77
CA GLU A 83 3.54 8.28 2.07
C GLU A 83 2.65 7.85 0.89
N PHE A 84 1.33 7.94 1.04
CA PHE A 84 0.40 7.63 -0.04
C PHE A 84 0.53 8.62 -1.22
N VAL A 85 0.61 9.91 -0.91
CA VAL A 85 0.83 10.98 -1.90
C VAL A 85 2.16 10.80 -2.62
N GLU A 86 3.25 10.56 -1.88
CA GLU A 86 4.57 10.31 -2.45
C GLU A 86 4.58 9.09 -3.37
N PHE A 87 3.92 8.00 -2.96
CA PHE A 87 3.78 6.81 -3.78
C PHE A 87 3.04 7.11 -5.09
N LEU A 88 1.89 7.79 -5.04
CA LEU A 88 1.13 8.17 -6.23
C LEU A 88 1.91 9.09 -7.16
N ARG A 89 2.61 10.10 -6.60
CA ARG A 89 3.46 10.99 -7.39
C ARG A 89 4.60 10.23 -8.06
N GLY A 90 5.24 9.31 -7.35
CA GLY A 90 6.30 8.45 -7.88
C GLY A 90 5.81 7.59 -9.05
N ALA A 91 4.66 6.92 -8.88
CA ALA A 91 4.07 6.09 -9.93
C ALA A 91 3.71 6.90 -11.19
N ARG A 92 3.16 8.10 -11.02
CA ARG A 92 2.84 9.01 -12.13
C ARG A 92 4.09 9.54 -12.82
N ALA A 93 5.09 9.96 -12.07
CA ALA A 93 6.35 10.47 -12.61
C ALA A 93 7.10 9.39 -13.41
N ALA A 94 7.00 8.12 -12.98
CA ALA A 94 7.54 6.98 -13.70
C ALA A 94 6.69 6.55 -14.92
N GLY A 95 5.58 7.24 -15.23
CA GLY A 95 4.75 6.95 -16.40
C GLY A 95 4.06 5.58 -16.34
N LEU A 96 3.78 5.07 -15.14
CA LEU A 96 3.16 3.75 -14.98
C LEU A 96 1.69 3.77 -15.45
N ARG A 97 1.23 2.64 -16.01
CA ARG A 97 -0.16 2.47 -16.44
C ARG A 97 -1.13 2.63 -15.27
N PRO A 98 -2.42 2.99 -15.50
CA PRO A 98 -3.43 3.06 -14.44
C PRO A 98 -3.59 1.73 -13.69
N PHE A 99 -3.92 1.80 -12.40
CA PHE A 99 -4.16 0.64 -11.53
C PHE A 99 -5.11 1.01 -10.38
N ASP A 100 -5.79 0.00 -9.84
CA ASP A 100 -6.63 0.11 -8.66
C ASP A 100 -5.83 -0.12 -7.38
N ILE A 101 -6.20 0.58 -6.31
CA ILE A 101 -5.56 0.45 -5.00
C ILE A 101 -6.57 -0.07 -3.98
N MET A 102 -6.29 -1.25 -3.42
CA MET A 102 -6.96 -1.74 -2.22
C MET A 102 -6.26 -1.18 -0.98
N LEU A 103 -6.99 -0.42 -0.18
CA LEU A 103 -6.48 0.06 1.11
C LEU A 103 -6.67 -1.01 2.17
N GLU A 104 -5.56 -1.47 2.76
CA GLU A 104 -5.57 -2.45 3.84
C GLU A 104 -5.30 -1.80 5.19
N ALA A 105 -6.31 -1.18 5.77
CA ALA A 105 -6.25 -0.51 7.08
C ALA A 105 -7.29 -1.08 8.05
N LYS A 106 -7.03 -1.06 9.37
CA LYS A 106 -7.95 -1.67 10.35
C LYS A 106 -9.27 -0.93 10.47
N ALA A 107 -9.30 0.39 10.24
CA ALA A 107 -10.52 1.19 10.29
C ALA A 107 -11.37 1.11 9.01
N LYS A 108 -10.97 0.29 8.02
CA LYS A 108 -11.77 -0.03 6.82
C LYS A 108 -12.28 1.21 6.08
N GLU A 109 -13.60 1.36 5.92
CA GLU A 109 -14.24 2.48 5.22
C GLU A 109 -13.87 3.84 5.81
N LEU A 110 -13.65 3.93 7.13
CA LEU A 110 -13.20 5.18 7.76
C LEU A 110 -11.81 5.58 7.28
N ALA A 111 -10.93 4.62 6.98
CA ALA A 111 -9.62 4.91 6.42
C ALA A 111 -9.71 5.48 5.00
N VAL A 112 -10.66 5.01 4.19
CA VAL A 112 -10.91 5.56 2.85
C VAL A 112 -11.42 6.99 2.93
N LEU A 113 -12.47 7.24 3.73
CA LEU A 113 -13.04 8.58 3.90
C LEU A 113 -12.00 9.56 4.43
N ARG A 114 -11.24 9.14 5.45
CA ARG A 114 -10.17 9.96 6.02
C ARG A 114 -9.07 10.27 5.02
N LEU A 115 -8.64 9.28 4.24
CA LEU A 115 -7.59 9.49 3.25
C LEU A 115 -8.05 10.47 2.16
N ARG A 116 -9.31 10.40 1.71
CA ARG A 116 -9.88 11.35 0.73
C ARG A 116 -9.87 12.78 1.26
N GLU A 117 -10.31 13.00 2.49
CA GLU A 117 -10.22 14.32 3.15
C GLU A 117 -8.78 14.84 3.19
N GLN A 118 -7.83 13.97 3.54
CA GLN A 118 -6.43 14.32 3.66
C GLN A 118 -5.79 14.61 2.29
N ILE A 119 -6.13 13.86 1.25
CA ILE A 119 -5.67 14.14 -0.13
C ILE A 119 -6.24 15.47 -0.60
N ALA A 120 -7.54 15.72 -0.43
CA ALA A 120 -8.15 17.00 -0.81
C ALA A 120 -7.47 18.20 -0.12
N ARG A 121 -7.00 18.02 1.12
CA ARG A 121 -6.31 19.04 1.89
C ARG A 121 -4.83 19.21 1.54
N TYR A 122 -4.09 18.12 1.39
CA TYR A 122 -2.62 18.13 1.31
C TYR A 122 -2.07 17.92 -0.11
N ALA A 123 -2.87 17.37 -1.02
CA ALA A 123 -2.51 17.11 -2.41
C ALA A 123 -3.74 17.27 -3.34
N PRO A 124 -4.33 18.48 -3.43
CA PRO A 124 -5.56 18.72 -4.19
C PRO A 124 -5.45 18.35 -5.67
N ASP A 125 -4.24 18.39 -6.25
CA ASP A 125 -3.95 17.95 -7.61
C ASP A 125 -4.13 16.42 -7.82
N LEU A 126 -4.15 15.64 -6.74
CA LEU A 126 -4.43 14.20 -6.76
C LEU A 126 -5.89 13.88 -6.45
N ALA A 127 -6.71 14.84 -6.00
CA ALA A 127 -8.08 14.56 -5.58
C ALA A 127 -8.97 14.06 -6.72
N GLN A 128 -8.70 14.48 -7.96
CA GLN A 128 -9.45 14.07 -9.15
C GLN A 128 -9.08 12.67 -9.67
N VAL A 129 -7.96 12.09 -9.22
CA VAL A 129 -7.49 10.78 -9.66
C VAL A 129 -7.70 9.68 -8.61
N VAL A 130 -8.17 10.06 -7.43
CA VAL A 130 -8.50 9.14 -6.33
C VAL A 130 -10.00 9.27 -6.07
N GLU A 131 -10.79 8.59 -6.90
CA GLU A 131 -12.26 8.59 -6.83
C GLU A 131 -12.84 7.65 -5.76
#